data_AF-A0A2V6S073-F1
#
_entry.id   AF-A0A2V6S073-F1
#
_cell.length_a   1.000
_cell.length_b   1.000
_cell.length_c   1.000
_cell.angle_alpha   90.00
_cell.angle_beta   90.00
_cell.angle_gamma   90.00
#
_symmetry.space_group_name_H-M   'P 1'
#
loop_
_entity.id
_entity.type
_entity.pdbx_description
1 polymer ?
#
loop_
_entity_poly.entity_id
_entity_poly.type
_entity_poly.pdbx_seq_one_letter_code
_entity_poly.pdbx_strand_id
1 'polypeptide(L)'
;MIPEGRQSFDLMNPTQSRIAPLQDEVNRAIDDLLASFPDPDRLSFDERRGIIARYTAVLEGNFIYWMTAAYLACVSAEAHAIIHENLLEEVRDNHPGMLRRFATAAHAVPTDSDALAVYRSLQSVRLFVGRLSGVRIVLTMAFFEGWITRFMPYLAELAKRQGSAEYEYTDVHGACDVVHTQELFRALEGEMTLTPVPLPPATELLEGVGLLRTLIKSIVHNS
;
A
#
# COMPACT_ATOMS: atom_id res chain seq x y z
N MET A 1 -46.13 -0.17 49.49
CA MET A 1 -46.46 -0.42 48.06
C MET A 1 -45.61 0.53 47.24
N ILE A 2 -44.47 0.05 46.73
CA ILE A 2 -43.53 0.83 45.91
C ILE A 2 -43.54 0.14 44.53
N PRO A 3 -43.69 0.86 43.42
CA PRO A 3 -43.64 0.24 42.09
C PRO A 3 -42.19 0.03 41.65
N GLU A 4 -41.89 -1.21 41.25
CA GLU A 4 -40.62 -1.60 40.64
C GLU A 4 -40.52 -1.04 39.22
N GLY A 5 -39.67 -0.03 39.02
CA GLY A 5 -39.20 0.39 37.71
C GLY A 5 -37.93 -0.36 37.34
N ARG A 6 -38.04 -1.36 36.46
CA ARG A 6 -36.87 -1.94 35.76
C ARG A 6 -36.35 -0.92 34.77
N GLN A 7 -35.23 -0.28 35.08
CA GLN A 7 -34.42 0.41 34.09
C GLN A 7 -33.80 -0.64 33.17
N SER A 8 -34.18 -0.58 31.89
CA SER A 8 -33.48 -1.24 30.80
C SER A 8 -32.08 -0.65 30.71
N PHE A 9 -31.06 -1.45 31.01
CA PHE A 9 -29.71 -1.16 30.57
C PHE A 9 -29.72 -1.24 29.04
N ASP A 10 -29.66 -0.10 28.37
CA ASP A 10 -29.25 -0.03 26.97
C ASP A 10 -27.84 -0.64 26.90
N LEU A 11 -27.81 -1.90 26.45
CA LEU A 11 -26.60 -2.58 26.06
C LEU A 11 -25.99 -1.75 24.93
N MET A 12 -24.87 -1.10 25.24
CA MET A 12 -23.99 -0.46 24.28
C MET A 12 -23.82 -1.39 23.08
N ASN A 13 -24.43 -1.03 21.95
CA ASN A 13 -24.02 -1.59 20.66
C ASN A 13 -22.51 -1.28 20.54
N PRO A 14 -21.64 -2.29 20.36
CA PRO A 14 -20.26 -2.01 20.05
C PRO A 14 -20.28 -1.12 18.81
N THR A 15 -19.67 0.06 18.92
CA THR A 15 -19.66 1.06 17.85
C THR A 15 -19.07 0.35 16.64
N GLN A 16 -19.91 -0.02 15.66
CA GLN A 16 -19.46 -0.76 14.50
C GLN A 16 -18.39 0.09 13.82
N SER A 17 -17.16 -0.42 13.74
CA SER A 17 -16.03 0.34 13.22
C SER A 17 -16.40 0.88 11.84
N ARG A 18 -16.34 2.21 11.69
CA ARG A 18 -16.79 2.92 10.49
C ARG A 18 -15.95 2.56 9.26
N ILE A 19 -14.78 1.96 9.48
CA ILE A 19 -13.83 1.61 8.43
C ILE A 19 -13.97 0.17 7.93
N ALA A 20 -14.74 -0.69 8.62
CA ALA A 20 -14.83 -2.11 8.26
C ALA A 20 -15.22 -2.35 6.79
N PRO A 21 -16.22 -1.66 6.20
CA PRO A 21 -16.53 -1.82 4.78
C PRO A 21 -15.40 -1.40 3.84
N LEU A 22 -14.61 -0.38 4.22
CA LEU A 22 -13.46 0.08 3.44
C LEU A 22 -12.31 -0.93 3.51
N GLN A 23 -12.06 -1.49 4.69
CA GLN A 23 -11.07 -2.53 4.91
C GLN A 23 -11.40 -3.80 4.11
N ASP A 24 -12.66 -4.23 4.12
CA ASP A 24 -13.12 -5.38 3.31
C ASP A 24 -12.93 -5.14 1.81
N GLU A 25 -13.23 -3.92 1.33
CA GLU A 25 -13.04 -3.55 -0.06
C GLU A 25 -11.55 -3.52 -0.45
N VAL A 26 -10.69 -2.99 0.41
CA VAL A 26 -9.23 -3.00 0.22
C VAL A 26 -8.71 -4.42 0.13
N ASN A 27 -9.10 -5.30 1.04
CA ASN A 27 -8.67 -6.70 1.02
C ASN A 27 -9.09 -7.41 -0.27
N ARG A 28 -10.35 -7.24 -0.68
CA ARG A 28 -10.85 -7.82 -1.92
C ARG A 28 -10.10 -7.29 -3.14
N ALA A 29 -9.82 -5.98 -3.17
CA ALA A 29 -9.07 -5.36 -4.23
C ALA A 29 -7.62 -5.86 -4.35
N ILE A 30 -6.99 -6.21 -3.22
CA ILE A 30 -5.65 -6.83 -3.18
C ILE A 30 -5.72 -8.25 -3.73
N ASP A 31 -6.67 -9.06 -3.26
CA ASP A 31 -6.81 -10.46 -3.67
C ASP A 31 -7.10 -10.56 -5.18
N ASP A 32 -8.01 -9.74 -5.69
CA ASP A 32 -8.32 -9.64 -7.13
C ASP A 32 -7.08 -9.25 -7.96
N LEU A 33 -6.23 -8.37 -7.42
CA LEU A 33 -5.05 -7.90 -8.12
C LEU A 33 -3.97 -8.98 -8.18
N LEU A 34 -3.70 -9.67 -7.06
CA LEU A 34 -2.74 -10.76 -7.01
C LEU A 34 -3.18 -11.94 -7.89
N ALA A 35 -4.48 -12.24 -7.91
CA ALA A 35 -5.06 -13.27 -8.77
C ALA A 35 -4.90 -12.97 -10.27
N SER A 36 -4.67 -11.71 -10.65
CA SER A 36 -4.47 -11.34 -12.06
C SER A 36 -3.03 -11.50 -12.53
N PHE A 37 -2.06 -11.81 -11.65
CA PHE A 37 -0.65 -11.84 -12.03
C PHE A 37 -0.31 -13.09 -12.85
N PRO A 38 0.57 -12.95 -13.86
CA PRO A 38 1.00 -14.09 -14.65
C PRO A 38 1.86 -15.04 -13.83
N ASP A 39 1.72 -16.32 -14.07
CA ASP A 39 2.57 -17.36 -13.49
C ASP A 39 4.06 -17.10 -13.81
N PRO A 40 4.96 -16.98 -12.81
CA PRO A 40 6.40 -16.76 -13.03
C PRO A 40 7.07 -17.79 -13.95
N ASP A 41 6.54 -19.02 -14.00
CA ASP A 41 7.02 -20.09 -14.89
C ASP A 41 6.71 -19.81 -16.38
N ARG A 42 5.66 -19.04 -16.65
CA ARG A 42 5.18 -18.76 -18.01
C ARG A 42 5.75 -17.49 -18.60
N LEU A 43 6.46 -16.70 -17.80
CA LEU A 43 7.15 -15.49 -18.24
C LEU A 43 8.50 -15.81 -18.88
N SER A 44 8.83 -15.07 -19.94
CA SER A 44 10.17 -15.01 -20.49
C SER A 44 11.15 -14.29 -19.55
N PHE A 45 12.45 -14.39 -19.84
CA PHE A 45 13.48 -13.67 -19.10
C PHE A 45 13.24 -12.15 -19.12
N ASP A 46 12.95 -11.58 -20.29
CA ASP A 46 12.77 -10.14 -20.45
C ASP A 46 11.51 -9.63 -19.72
N GLU A 47 10.43 -10.42 -19.72
CA GLU A 47 9.21 -10.07 -18.98
C GLU A 47 9.45 -10.05 -17.46
N ARG A 48 10.11 -11.08 -16.91
CA ARG A 48 10.46 -11.12 -15.47
C ARG A 48 11.33 -9.92 -15.08
N ARG A 49 12.38 -9.67 -15.88
CA ARG A 49 13.27 -8.52 -15.70
C ARG A 49 12.50 -7.20 -15.76
N GLY A 50 11.60 -7.05 -16.73
CA GLY A 50 10.78 -5.86 -16.92
C GLY A 50 9.88 -5.57 -15.72
N ILE A 51 9.27 -6.59 -15.12
CA ILE A 51 8.42 -6.42 -13.92
C ILE A 51 9.26 -5.89 -12.75
N ILE A 52 10.42 -6.51 -12.46
CA ILE A 52 11.30 -6.07 -11.35
C ILE A 52 11.80 -4.64 -11.60
N ALA A 53 12.20 -4.34 -12.84
CA ALA A 53 12.70 -3.02 -13.23
C ALA A 53 11.62 -1.94 -13.09
N ARG A 54 10.40 -2.18 -13.57
CA ARG A 54 9.30 -1.22 -13.43
C ARG A 54 8.87 -1.05 -11.98
N TYR A 55 8.83 -2.12 -11.20
CA TYR A 55 8.57 -2.05 -9.76
C TYR A 55 9.62 -1.16 -9.08
N THR A 56 10.90 -1.39 -9.36
CA THR A 56 12.01 -0.59 -8.81
C THR A 56 11.92 0.87 -9.24
N ALA A 57 11.63 1.15 -10.51
CA ALA A 57 11.47 2.51 -11.05
C ALA A 57 10.36 3.30 -10.34
N VAL A 58 9.32 2.60 -9.88
CA VAL A 58 8.24 3.21 -9.11
C VAL A 58 8.65 3.36 -7.65
N LEU A 59 9.00 2.29 -6.95
CA LEU A 59 9.02 2.34 -5.49
C LEU A 59 10.25 3.01 -4.89
N GLU A 60 11.42 2.85 -5.51
CA GLU A 60 12.69 3.35 -4.95
C GLU A 60 12.64 4.84 -4.62
N GLY A 61 11.94 5.64 -5.43
CA GLY A 61 11.81 7.09 -5.24
C GLY A 61 10.45 7.57 -4.73
N ASN A 62 9.46 6.70 -4.53
CA ASN A 62 8.08 7.17 -4.31
C ASN A 62 7.43 6.71 -3.01
N PHE A 63 7.85 5.60 -2.39
CA PHE A 63 7.22 5.16 -1.13
C PHE A 63 7.32 6.23 -0.03
N ILE A 64 8.54 6.66 0.29
CA ILE A 64 8.81 7.70 1.28
C ILE A 64 8.09 9.01 0.90
N TYR A 65 8.05 9.36 -0.38
CA TYR A 65 7.32 10.56 -0.85
C TYR A 65 5.81 10.45 -0.57
N TRP A 66 5.19 9.29 -0.84
CA TRP A 66 3.77 9.08 -0.57
C TRP A 66 3.46 9.04 0.93
N MET A 67 4.29 8.35 1.73
CA MET A 67 4.11 8.34 3.17
C MET A 67 4.34 9.71 3.82
N THR A 68 5.30 10.48 3.31
CA THR A 68 5.50 11.86 3.77
C THR A 68 4.29 12.73 3.48
N ALA A 69 3.66 12.58 2.31
CA ALA A 69 2.43 13.30 2.01
C ALA A 69 1.26 12.87 2.90
N ALA A 70 1.18 11.59 3.29
CA ALA A 70 0.22 11.13 4.30
C ALA A 70 0.48 11.82 5.64
N TYR A 71 1.74 11.86 6.09
CA TYR A 71 2.15 12.53 7.31
C TYR A 71 1.77 14.01 7.31
N LEU A 72 1.98 14.71 6.20
CA LEU A 72 1.64 16.13 6.07
C LEU A 72 0.13 16.41 5.98
N ALA A 73 -0.65 15.42 5.53
CA ALA A 73 -2.08 15.58 5.27
C ALA A 73 -2.97 15.17 6.45
N CYS A 74 -2.49 14.27 7.31
CA CYS A 74 -3.21 13.82 8.49
C CYS A 74 -3.23 14.87 9.60
N VAL A 75 -4.24 14.79 10.46
CA VAL A 75 -4.41 15.70 11.60
C VAL A 75 -4.44 14.93 12.92
N SER A 76 -4.90 13.68 12.91
CA SER A 76 -4.96 12.87 14.12
C SER A 76 -3.56 12.54 14.65
N ALA A 77 -3.39 12.66 15.98
CA ALA A 77 -2.14 12.32 16.64
C ALA A 77 -1.76 10.85 16.46
N GLU A 78 -2.76 9.97 16.43
CA GLU A 78 -2.60 8.54 16.18
C GLU A 78 -2.05 8.27 14.77
N ALA A 79 -2.64 8.88 13.73
CA ALA A 79 -2.11 8.73 12.37
C ALA A 79 -0.68 9.27 12.25
N HIS A 80 -0.38 10.43 12.85
CA HIS A 80 0.98 10.96 12.85
C HIS A 80 1.99 10.00 13.48
N ALA A 81 1.68 9.40 14.64
CA ALA A 81 2.58 8.48 15.32
C ALA A 81 2.89 7.25 14.46
N ILE A 82 1.85 6.60 13.94
CA ILE A 82 1.96 5.41 13.08
C ILE A 82 2.74 5.72 11.80
N ILE A 83 2.39 6.80 11.10
CA ILE A 83 3.04 7.16 9.85
C ILE A 83 4.51 7.54 10.09
N HIS A 84 4.79 8.23 11.20
CA HIS A 84 6.15 8.61 11.55
C HIS A 84 7.03 7.38 11.86
N GLU A 85 6.51 6.39 12.58
CA GLU A 85 7.22 5.14 12.86
C GLU A 85 7.55 4.37 11.57
N ASN A 86 6.58 4.24 10.67
CA ASN A 86 6.78 3.62 9.35
C ASN A 86 7.85 4.37 8.53
N LEU A 87 7.77 5.71 8.45
CA LEU A 87 8.79 6.53 7.78
C LEU A 87 10.18 6.39 8.43
N LEU A 88 10.25 6.26 9.75
CA LEU A 88 11.51 6.11 10.47
C LEU A 88 12.17 4.79 10.10
N GLU A 89 11.43 3.68 10.04
CA GLU A 89 11.92 2.37 9.62
C GLU A 89 12.49 2.44 8.19
N GLU A 90 11.67 2.90 7.24
CA GLU A 90 12.02 3.00 5.82
C GLU A 90 13.32 3.78 5.56
N VAL A 91 13.49 4.90 6.27
CA VAL A 91 14.66 5.77 6.14
C VAL A 91 15.86 5.22 6.89
N ARG A 92 15.68 4.79 8.15
CA ARG A 92 16.77 4.31 9.00
C ARG A 92 17.43 3.08 8.39
N ASP A 93 16.62 2.18 7.86
CA ASP A 93 17.08 0.89 7.36
C ASP A 93 17.42 0.96 5.85
N ASN A 94 17.18 2.12 5.22
CA ASN A 94 17.50 2.40 3.81
C ASN A 94 16.83 1.42 2.84
N HIS A 95 15.50 1.32 2.95
CA HIS A 95 14.67 0.48 2.10
C HIS A 95 14.85 0.76 0.60
N PRO A 96 14.97 2.03 0.14
CA PRO A 96 15.32 2.31 -1.26
C PRO A 96 16.66 1.68 -1.68
N GLY A 97 17.67 1.73 -0.80
CA GLY A 97 18.96 1.09 -1.04
C GLY A 97 18.87 -0.44 -1.08
N MET A 98 18.04 -1.05 -0.24
CA MET A 98 17.75 -2.48 -0.29
C MET A 98 17.11 -2.87 -1.64
N LEU A 99 16.10 -2.14 -2.08
CA LEU A 99 15.43 -2.37 -3.36
C LEU A 99 16.40 -2.22 -4.54
N ARG A 100 17.29 -1.22 -4.50
CA ARG A 100 18.33 -1.05 -5.52
C ARG A 100 19.30 -2.24 -5.58
N ARG A 101 19.71 -2.78 -4.42
CA ARG A 101 20.56 -3.98 -4.36
C ARG A 101 19.84 -5.19 -4.94
N PHE A 102 18.59 -5.41 -4.55
CA PHE A 102 17.73 -6.47 -5.08
C PHE A 102 17.63 -6.42 -6.62
N ALA A 103 17.29 -5.25 -7.18
CA ALA A 103 17.19 -5.06 -8.62
C ALA A 103 18.54 -5.27 -9.34
N THR A 104 19.65 -4.87 -8.72
CA THR A 104 20.99 -5.06 -9.28
C THR A 104 21.34 -6.55 -9.34
N ALA A 105 21.10 -7.30 -8.26
CA ALA A 105 21.36 -8.73 -8.18
C ALA A 105 20.48 -9.54 -9.15
N ALA A 106 19.26 -9.07 -9.44
CA ALA A 106 18.36 -9.66 -10.43
C ALA A 106 18.62 -9.22 -11.88
N HIS A 107 19.70 -8.47 -12.15
CA HIS A 107 20.00 -7.89 -13.47
C HIS A 107 18.84 -7.04 -14.04
N ALA A 108 18.12 -6.35 -13.16
CA ALA A 108 16.87 -5.65 -13.44
C ALA A 108 16.91 -4.18 -13.00
N VAL A 109 18.10 -3.55 -13.02
CA VAL A 109 18.21 -2.09 -12.83
C VAL A 109 17.33 -1.38 -13.86
N PRO A 110 16.48 -0.42 -13.47
CA PRO A 110 15.57 0.26 -14.39
C PRO A 110 16.30 0.99 -15.52
N THR A 111 15.72 0.93 -16.71
CA THR A 111 16.06 1.79 -17.86
C THR A 111 15.03 2.91 -18.02
N ASP A 112 15.34 3.87 -18.89
CA ASP A 112 14.38 4.92 -19.28
C ASP A 112 13.09 4.34 -19.88
N SER A 113 13.19 3.22 -20.59
CA SER A 113 12.02 2.53 -21.15
C SER A 113 11.10 1.99 -20.06
N ASP A 114 11.67 1.39 -19.01
CA ASP A 114 10.91 0.88 -17.87
C ASP A 114 10.19 2.02 -17.14
N ALA A 115 10.91 3.13 -16.90
CA ALA A 115 10.35 4.31 -16.25
C ALA A 115 9.23 4.95 -17.10
N LEU A 116 9.41 5.04 -18.42
CA LEU A 116 8.41 5.59 -19.34
C LEU A 116 7.14 4.73 -19.40
N ALA A 117 7.29 3.40 -19.35
CA ALA A 117 6.16 2.46 -19.41
C ALA A 117 5.16 2.63 -18.25
N VAL A 118 5.65 3.05 -17.07
CA VAL A 118 4.81 3.28 -15.87
C VAL A 118 4.52 4.75 -15.62
N TYR A 119 5.16 5.67 -16.34
CA TYR A 119 5.15 7.10 -16.06
C TYR A 119 3.75 7.68 -15.91
N ARG A 120 2.84 7.40 -16.84
CA ARG A 120 1.48 7.98 -16.81
C ARG A 120 0.71 7.58 -15.55
N SER A 121 0.71 6.29 -15.23
CA SER A 121 0.05 5.76 -14.03
C SER A 121 0.69 6.30 -12.75
N LEU A 122 2.03 6.38 -12.71
CA LEU A 122 2.76 6.94 -11.59
C LEU A 122 2.44 8.43 -11.38
N GLN A 123 2.34 9.20 -12.45
CA GLN A 123 1.97 10.61 -12.36
C GLN A 123 0.55 10.80 -11.83
N SER A 124 -0.40 9.94 -12.20
CA SER A 124 -1.75 10.00 -11.63
C SER A 124 -1.75 9.81 -10.12
N VAL A 125 -0.94 8.87 -9.60
CA VAL A 125 -0.76 8.66 -8.15
C VAL A 125 -0.11 9.88 -7.50
N ARG A 126 0.95 10.45 -8.10
CA ARG A 126 1.61 11.67 -7.59
C ARG A 126 0.66 12.86 -7.52
N LEU A 127 -0.15 13.07 -8.55
CA LEU A 127 -1.17 14.13 -8.58
C LEU A 127 -2.25 13.92 -7.53
N PHE A 128 -2.68 12.68 -7.31
CA PHE A 128 -3.65 12.34 -6.27
C PHE A 128 -3.08 12.63 -4.87
N VAL A 129 -1.88 12.13 -4.58
CA VAL A 129 -1.18 12.35 -3.30
C VAL A 129 -0.92 13.84 -3.06
N GLY A 130 -0.59 14.60 -4.12
CA GLY A 130 -0.39 16.05 -4.06
C GLY A 130 -1.62 16.87 -3.67
N ARG A 131 -2.81 16.27 -3.62
CA ARG A 131 -4.03 16.93 -3.08
C ARG A 131 -4.07 16.99 -1.56
N LEU A 132 -3.15 16.28 -0.88
CA LEU A 132 -3.01 16.26 0.59
C LEU A 132 -4.33 15.97 1.32
N SER A 133 -5.04 14.92 0.90
CA SER A 133 -6.26 14.46 1.55
C SER A 133 -5.95 13.30 2.50
N GLY A 134 -5.88 13.57 3.80
CA GLY A 134 -5.44 12.61 4.84
C GLY A 134 -6.13 11.24 4.74
N VAL A 135 -7.45 11.20 4.95
CA VAL A 135 -8.25 9.94 4.87
C VAL A 135 -8.00 9.18 3.56
N ARG A 136 -8.00 9.87 2.41
CA ARG A 136 -7.85 9.22 1.11
C ARG A 136 -6.44 8.68 0.91
N ILE A 137 -5.41 9.40 1.36
CA ILE A 137 -4.01 8.97 1.27
C ILE A 137 -3.78 7.80 2.23
N VAL A 138 -4.20 7.87 3.49
CA VAL A 138 -4.04 6.76 4.45
C VAL A 138 -4.70 5.49 3.95
N LEU A 139 -5.92 5.57 3.41
CA LEU A 139 -6.60 4.41 2.82
C LEU A 139 -5.83 3.83 1.62
N THR A 140 -5.21 4.70 0.81
CA THR A 140 -4.37 4.31 -0.32
C THR A 140 -3.09 3.61 0.15
N MET A 141 -2.48 4.09 1.24
CA MET A 141 -1.28 3.49 1.83
C MET A 141 -1.60 2.17 2.53
N ALA A 142 -2.74 2.06 3.22
CA ALA A 142 -3.20 0.79 3.79
C ALA A 142 -3.40 -0.29 2.70
N PHE A 143 -3.94 0.08 1.54
CA PHE A 143 -4.00 -0.82 0.39
C PHE A 143 -2.61 -1.22 -0.11
N PHE A 144 -1.69 -0.25 -0.22
CA PHE A 144 -0.35 -0.51 -0.72
C PHE A 144 0.44 -1.48 0.17
N GLU A 145 0.45 -1.22 1.48
CA GLU A 145 1.12 -2.04 2.51
C GLU A 145 0.50 -3.44 2.59
N GLY A 146 -0.83 -3.52 2.48
CA GLY A 146 -1.52 -4.81 2.43
C GLY A 146 -1.19 -5.62 1.18
N TRP A 147 -0.94 -4.95 0.06
CA TRP A 147 -0.54 -5.56 -1.20
C TRP A 147 0.93 -5.99 -1.19
N ILE A 148 1.85 -5.11 -0.80
CA ILE A 148 3.30 -5.35 -0.87
C ILE A 148 3.68 -6.57 -0.03
N THR A 149 3.13 -6.70 1.18
CA THR A 149 3.28 -7.89 2.05
C THR A 149 3.03 -9.19 1.28
N ARG A 150 1.92 -9.24 0.53
CA ARG A 150 1.46 -10.44 -0.19
C ARG A 150 2.15 -10.61 -1.55
N PHE A 151 2.72 -9.53 -2.08
CA PHE A 151 3.44 -9.51 -3.35
C PHE A 151 4.88 -9.98 -3.22
N MET A 152 5.53 -9.80 -2.06
CA MET A 152 6.94 -10.14 -1.88
C MET A 152 7.32 -11.57 -2.30
N PRO A 153 6.54 -12.64 -2.00
CA PRO A 153 6.86 -13.99 -2.47
C PRO A 153 6.90 -14.11 -4.00
N TYR A 154 5.99 -13.42 -4.70
CA TYR A 154 5.97 -13.38 -6.15
C TYR A 154 7.21 -12.66 -6.69
N LEU A 155 7.55 -11.49 -6.13
CA LEU A 155 8.72 -10.72 -6.54
C LEU A 155 10.04 -11.49 -6.32
N ALA A 156 10.16 -12.19 -5.18
CA ALA A 156 11.31 -13.03 -4.87
C ALA A 156 11.47 -14.18 -5.89
N GLU A 157 10.37 -14.82 -6.28
CA GLU A 157 10.39 -15.89 -7.28
C GLU A 157 10.81 -15.37 -8.67
N LEU A 158 10.36 -14.17 -9.07
CA LEU A 158 10.86 -13.53 -10.29
C LEU A 158 12.37 -13.32 -10.25
N ALA A 159 12.89 -12.76 -9.15
CA ALA A 159 14.32 -12.48 -9.01
C ALA A 159 15.18 -13.73 -8.95
N LYS A 160 14.72 -14.77 -8.24
CA LYS A 160 15.37 -16.09 -8.22
C LYS A 160 15.50 -16.67 -9.63
N ARG A 161 14.47 -16.56 -10.45
CA ARG A 161 14.48 -17.00 -11.86
C ARG A 161 15.36 -16.14 -12.77
N GLN A 162 15.68 -14.93 -12.36
CA GLN A 162 16.70 -14.09 -12.97
C GLN A 162 18.12 -14.40 -12.48
N GLY A 163 18.28 -15.39 -11.58
CA GLY A 163 19.57 -15.79 -11.02
C GLY A 163 20.01 -14.98 -9.79
N SER A 164 19.13 -14.15 -9.22
CA SER A 164 19.43 -13.44 -7.97
C SER A 164 19.49 -14.40 -6.79
N ALA A 165 20.46 -14.17 -5.90
CA ALA A 165 20.55 -14.75 -4.56
C ALA A 165 20.33 -13.69 -3.45
N GLU A 166 19.97 -12.46 -3.83
CA GLU A 166 19.68 -11.37 -2.90
C GLU A 166 18.18 -11.32 -2.61
N TYR A 167 17.81 -11.44 -1.33
CA TYR A 167 16.42 -11.57 -0.87
C TYR A 167 16.08 -10.66 0.30
N GLU A 168 17.04 -9.86 0.82
CA GLU A 168 16.84 -9.01 1.99
C GLU A 168 15.58 -8.15 1.89
N TYR A 169 15.39 -7.48 0.75
CA TYR A 169 14.23 -6.62 0.49
C TYR A 169 12.91 -7.38 0.62
N THR A 170 12.82 -8.57 0.01
CA THR A 170 11.59 -9.37 0.02
C THR A 170 11.33 -10.04 1.37
N ASP A 171 12.38 -10.35 2.12
CA ASP A 171 12.27 -10.95 3.46
C ASP A 171 11.77 -9.94 4.49
N VAL A 172 12.30 -8.71 4.48
CA VAL A 172 11.86 -7.61 5.35
C VAL A 172 10.37 -7.31 5.10
N HIS A 173 10.00 -7.02 3.85
CA HIS A 173 8.62 -6.64 3.50
C HIS A 173 7.63 -7.82 3.53
N GLY A 174 8.10 -9.07 3.45
CA GLY A 174 7.26 -10.26 3.58
C GLY A 174 6.77 -10.54 5.01
N ALA A 175 7.47 -10.02 6.03
CA ALA A 175 7.17 -10.25 7.44
C ALA A 175 6.73 -8.97 8.19
N CYS A 176 7.34 -7.82 7.92
CA CYS A 176 7.08 -6.57 8.64
C CYS A 176 5.73 -5.93 8.26
N ASP A 177 5.34 -5.97 6.98
CA ASP A 177 4.26 -5.13 6.45
C ASP A 177 2.83 -5.58 6.85
N VAL A 178 2.68 -6.78 7.44
CA VAL A 178 1.42 -7.23 8.06
C VAL A 178 1.01 -6.27 9.18
N VAL A 179 1.99 -5.82 9.98
CA VAL A 179 1.78 -4.91 11.10
C VAL A 179 1.44 -3.50 10.58
N HIS A 180 2.20 -3.02 9.59
CA HIS A 180 1.98 -1.70 8.98
C HIS A 180 0.57 -1.56 8.37
N THR A 181 0.06 -2.60 7.72
CA THR A 181 -1.29 -2.57 7.16
C THR A 181 -2.35 -2.37 8.25
N GLN A 182 -2.23 -3.12 9.36
CA GLN A 182 -3.17 -3.00 10.49
C GLN A 182 -3.04 -1.65 11.19
N GLU A 183 -1.81 -1.13 11.28
CA GLU A 183 -1.52 0.20 11.79
C GLU A 183 -2.14 1.30 10.94
N LEU A 184 -2.06 1.19 9.62
CA LEU A 184 -2.67 2.18 8.74
C LEU A 184 -4.20 2.15 8.79
N PHE A 185 -4.82 1.00 9.07
CA PHE A 185 -6.25 0.97 9.38
C PHE A 185 -6.58 1.64 10.73
N ARG A 186 -5.73 1.51 11.75
CA ARG A 186 -5.87 2.28 13.00
C ARG A 186 -5.71 3.78 12.77
N ALA A 187 -4.69 4.19 12.01
CA ALA A 187 -4.50 5.57 11.58
C ALA A 187 -5.73 6.10 10.81
N LEU A 188 -6.31 5.29 9.94
CA LEU A 188 -7.53 5.63 9.20
C LEU A 188 -8.71 5.87 10.16
N GLU A 189 -8.90 5.01 11.15
CA GLU A 189 -9.97 5.16 12.15
C GLU A 189 -9.80 6.44 12.97
N GLY A 190 -8.57 6.74 13.41
CA GLY A 190 -8.23 8.00 14.07
C GLY A 190 -8.54 9.23 13.22
N GLU A 191 -8.16 9.20 11.94
CA GLU A 191 -8.37 10.32 11.01
C GLU A 191 -9.86 10.50 10.65
N MET A 192 -10.58 9.41 10.44
CA MET A 192 -12.01 9.43 10.13
C MET A 192 -12.86 9.88 11.32
N THR A 193 -12.40 9.70 12.55
CA THR A 193 -13.07 10.22 13.76
C THR A 193 -13.09 11.75 13.79
N LEU A 194 -12.10 12.41 13.19
CA LEU A 194 -12.00 13.86 13.08
C LEU A 194 -12.70 14.42 11.83
N THR A 195 -13.12 13.56 10.90
CA THR A 195 -13.71 13.97 9.63
C THR A 195 -15.20 14.32 9.79
N PRO A 196 -15.67 15.47 9.26
CA PRO A 196 -17.09 15.82 9.29
C PRO A 196 -17.98 14.80 8.58
N VAL A 197 -19.20 14.62 9.09
CA VAL A 197 -20.25 13.75 8.53
C VAL A 197 -21.23 14.61 7.71
N PRO A 198 -21.75 14.15 6.55
CA PRO A 198 -21.54 12.83 5.94
C PRO A 198 -20.18 12.67 5.27
N LEU A 199 -19.64 11.46 5.34
CA LEU A 199 -18.44 11.11 4.59
C LEU A 199 -18.73 11.14 3.08
N PRO A 200 -17.71 11.42 2.25
CA PRO A 200 -17.81 11.22 0.81
C PRO A 200 -18.20 9.77 0.46
N PRO A 201 -18.80 9.53 -0.71
CA PRO A 201 -19.07 8.19 -1.20
C PRO A 201 -17.81 7.32 -1.21
N ALA A 202 -17.96 6.02 -0.98
CA ALA A 202 -16.82 5.08 -0.96
C ALA A 202 -15.99 5.12 -2.26
N THR A 203 -16.64 5.37 -3.41
CA THR A 203 -15.98 5.53 -4.71
C THR A 203 -14.98 6.69 -4.74
N GLU A 204 -15.24 7.77 -4.01
CA GLU A 204 -14.32 8.90 -3.89
C GLU A 204 -13.21 8.63 -2.87
N LEU A 205 -13.53 7.93 -1.78
CA LEU A 205 -12.55 7.56 -0.77
C LEU A 205 -11.51 6.58 -1.34
N LEU A 206 -11.95 5.67 -2.21
CA LEU A 206 -11.13 4.63 -2.84
C LEU A 206 -10.49 5.06 -4.17
N GLU A 207 -10.55 6.34 -4.55
CA GLU A 207 -9.93 6.85 -5.78
C GLU A 207 -8.45 6.45 -5.87
N GLY A 208 -7.69 6.69 -4.80
CA GLY A 208 -6.26 6.37 -4.76
C GLY A 208 -5.96 4.86 -4.81
N VAL A 209 -6.83 4.03 -4.24
CA VAL A 209 -6.76 2.56 -4.38
C VAL A 209 -6.92 2.17 -5.85
N GLY A 210 -7.89 2.74 -6.57
CA GLY A 210 -8.07 2.52 -8.01
C GLY A 210 -6.85 2.94 -8.84
N LEU A 211 -6.24 4.07 -8.49
CA LEU A 211 -5.03 4.58 -9.15
C LEU A 211 -3.83 3.66 -8.91
N LEU A 212 -3.59 3.21 -7.67
CA LEU A 212 -2.52 2.27 -7.36
C LEU A 212 -2.73 0.91 -8.04
N ARG A 213 -3.95 0.37 -8.09
CA ARG A 213 -4.24 -0.85 -8.85
C ARG A 213 -3.85 -0.70 -10.32
N THR A 214 -4.16 0.45 -10.92
CA THR A 214 -3.81 0.75 -12.31
C THR A 214 -2.30 0.83 -12.49
N LEU A 215 -1.58 1.47 -11.56
CA LEU A 215 -0.13 1.52 -11.54
C LEU A 215 0.50 0.13 -11.42
N ILE A 216 0.04 -0.69 -10.47
CA ILE A 216 0.57 -2.05 -10.27
C ILE A 216 0.31 -2.92 -11.51
N LYS A 217 -0.87 -2.83 -12.13
CA LYS A 217 -1.13 -3.50 -13.41
C LYS A 217 -0.16 -3.04 -14.50
N SER A 218 0.19 -1.75 -14.56
CA SER A 218 1.18 -1.25 -15.52
C SER A 218 2.62 -1.70 -15.21
N ILE A 219 2.94 -2.06 -13.97
CA ILE A 219 4.20 -2.71 -13.61
C ILE A 219 4.21 -4.16 -14.12
N VAL A 220 3.13 -4.90 -13.89
CA VAL A 220 3.09 -6.35 -14.14
C VAL A 220 2.82 -6.70 -15.60
N HIS A 221 1.96 -5.95 -16.28
CA HIS A 221 1.42 -6.33 -17.60
C HIS A 221 1.93 -5.49 -18.78
N ASN A 222 2.72 -4.43 -18.56
CA ASN A 222 3.36 -3.77 -19.69
C ASN A 222 4.47 -4.65 -20.27
N SER A 223 4.48 -4.80 -21.58
CA SER A 223 5.58 -5.38 -22.35
C SER A 223 6.45 -4.28 -22.89
#